data_AF-A0AAU8LYF0-F1
#
_entry.id   AF-A0AAU8LYF0-F1
#
_cell.length_a   1.000
_cell.length_b   1.000
_cell.length_c   1.000
_cell.angle_alpha   90.00
_cell.angle_beta   90.00
_cell.angle_gamma   90.00
#
_symmetry.space_group_name_H-M   'P 1'
#
loop_
_entity.id
_entity.type
_entity.pdbx_description
1 polymer ?
#
loop_
_entity_poly.entity_id
_entity_poly.type
_entity_poly.pdbx_seq_one_letter_code
_entity_poly.pdbx_strand_id
1 'polypeptide(L)' 'MLEKQKHWQLQEAKNRFSRLVEQAQHNGPQIVTKHGRETRYF' A
#
# COMPACT_ATOMS: atom_id res chain seq x y z
N MET A 1 7.08 -10.43 15.62
CA MET A 1 7.20 -10.66 14.16
C MET A 1 6.77 -9.36 13.50
N LEU A 2 7.67 -8.57 12.89
CA LEU A 2 7.25 -7.38 12.16
C LEU A 2 6.56 -7.85 10.88
N GLU A 3 5.24 -7.66 10.79
CA GLU A 3 4.52 -7.82 9.54
C GLU A 3 5.13 -6.86 8.53
N LYS A 4 5.68 -7.42 7.44
CA LYS A 4 6.11 -6.61 6.30
C LYS A 4 4.88 -5.86 5.79
N GLN A 5 4.76 -4.58 6.13
CA GLN A 5 3.77 -3.72 5.50
C GLN A 5 3.95 -3.84 3.98
N LYS A 6 2.88 -4.20 3.27
CA LYS A 6 2.94 -4.29 1.81
C LYS A 6 2.99 -2.87 1.27
N HIS A 7 4.12 -2.54 0.64
CA HIS A 7 4.31 -1.26 -0.03
C HIS A 7 3.84 -1.42 -1.47
N TRP A 8 2.86 -0.63 -1.88
CA TRP A 8 2.32 -0.60 -3.22
C TRP A 8 3.01 0.52 -4.00
N GLN A 9 3.48 0.23 -5.22
CA GLN A 9 3.81 1.33 -6.13
C GLN A 9 2.52 2.03 -6.55
N LEU A 10 2.56 3.35 -6.72
CA LEU A 10 1.37 4.15 -7.05
C LEU A 10 0.64 3.64 -8.31
N GLN A 11 1.39 3.19 -9.32
CA GLN A 11 0.77 2.63 -10.53
C GLN A 11 0.03 1.31 -10.22
N GLU A 12 0.59 0.45 -9.38
CA GLU A 12 -0.05 -0.80 -8.97
C GLU A 12 -1.30 -0.55 -8.11
N ALA A 13 -1.20 0.36 -7.14
CA ALA A 13 -2.30 0.78 -6.30
C ALA A 13 -3.48 1.30 -7.13
N LYS A 14 -3.20 2.13 -8.14
CA LYS A 14 -4.23 2.64 -9.07
C LYS A 14 -4.89 1.51 -9.86
N ASN A 15 -4.10 0.58 -10.39
CA ASN A 15 -4.62 -0.52 -11.22
C ASN A 15 -5.38 -1.60 -10.41
N ARG A 16 -5.13 -1.69 -9.10
CA ARG A 16 -5.66 -2.73 -8.22
C ARG A 16 -6.31 -2.16 -6.97
N PHE A 17 -6.96 -1.01 -7.08
CA PHE A 17 -7.46 -0.24 -5.95
C PHE A 17 -8.39 -1.06 -5.04
N SER A 18 -9.32 -1.83 -5.61
CA SER A 18 -10.23 -2.68 -4.81
C SER A 18 -9.49 -3.70 -3.95
N ARG A 19 -8.42 -4.31 -4.49
CA ARG A 19 -7.58 -5.26 -3.74
C ARG A 19 -6.78 -4.57 -2.64
N LEU A 20 -6.28 -3.37 -2.89
CA LEU A 20 -5.60 -2.57 -1.87
C LEU A 20 -6.54 -2.31 -0.69
N VAL A 21 -7.79 -1.91 -0.96
CA VAL A 21 -8.80 -1.67 0.07
C VAL A 21 -9.12 -2.94 0.86
N GLU A 22 -9.33 -4.08 0.18
CA GLU A 22 -9.55 -5.37 0.83
C GLU A 22 -8.38 -5.74 1.78
N GLN A 23 -7.13 -5.57 1.32
CA GLN A 23 -5.97 -5.80 2.17
C GLN A 23 -5.92 -4.82 3.35
N ALA A 24 -6.32 -3.57 3.17
CA ALA A 24 -6.38 -2.59 4.26
C ALA A 24 -7.41 -2.96 5.34
N GLN A 25 -8.55 -3.52 4.91
CA GLN A 25 -9.62 -3.95 5.81
C GLN A 25 -9.23 -5.20 6.61
N HIS A 26 -8.55 -6.17 5.99
CA HIS A 26 -8.25 -7.45 6.64
C HIS A 26 -6.87 -7.52 7.30
N ASN A 27 -5.86 -6.83 6.74
CA ASN A 27 -4.45 -6.94 7.14
C ASN A 27 -3.88 -5.62 7.67
N GLY A 28 -4.73 -4.61 7.91
CA GLY A 28 -4.33 -3.31 8.43
C GLY A 28 -3.72 -2.38 7.37
N PRO A 29 -3.22 -1.21 7.77
CA PRO A 29 -2.84 -0.14 6.85
C PRO A 29 -1.87 -0.56 5.75
N GLN A 30 -2.14 -0.09 4.52
CA GLN A 30 -1.31 -0.33 3.34
C GLN A 30 -0.59 0.97 2.94
N ILE A 31 0.70 0.88 2.62
CA ILE A 31 1.50 2.04 2.22
C ILE A 31 1.57 2.13 0.71
N VAL A 32 1.26 3.30 0.15
CA VAL A 32 1.46 3.59 -1.28
C VAL A 32 2.67 4.51 -1.45
N THR A 33 3.57 4.13 -2.37
CA THR A 33 4.83 4.84 -2.66
C THR A 33 4.83 5.35 -4.09
N LYS A 34 5.34 6.56 -4.32
CA LYS A 34 5.48 7.16 -5.66
C LYS A 34 6.96 7.15 -6.07
N HIS A 35 7.29 6.54 -7.22
CA HIS A 35 8.66 6.39 -7.73
C HIS A 35 9.61 5.56 -6.85
N GLY A 36 9.10 4.53 -6.16
CA GLY A 36 9.95 3.66 -5.33
C GLY A 36 10.48 4.31 -4.04
N ARG A 37 10.17 5.59 -3.77
CA ARG A 37 10.44 6.24 -2.49
C ARG A 37 9.14 6.29 -1.69
N GLU A 38 9.21 5.86 -0.43
CA GLU A 38 8.10 6.02 0.51
C GLU A 38 7.69 7.49 0.57
N THR A 39 6.58 7.84 -0.07
CA THR A 39 5.97 9.15 0.10
C THR A 39 4.96 9.02 1.24
N ARG A 40 5.46 9.10 2.48
CA ARG A 40 4.62 9.30 3.65
C ARG A 40 4.22 10.78 3.68
N TYR A 41 3.06 11.11 3.15
CA TYR A 41 2.37 12.34 3.54
C TYR A 41 1.62 12.00 4.82
N PHE A 42 2.08 12.60 5.92
CA PHE A 42 1.49 12.44 7.25
C PHE A 42 0.04 12.91 7.27
#